data_AF-A0A7Z0J0J5-F1
#
_entry.id   AF-A0A7Z0J0J5-F1
#
_cell.length_a   1.000
_cell.length_b   1.000
_cell.length_c   1.000
_cell.angle_alpha   90.00
_cell.angle_beta   90.00
_cell.angle_gamma   90.00
#
_symmetry.space_group_name_H-M   'P 1'
#
loop_
_entity.id
_entity.type
_entity.pdbx_description
1 polymer ?
#
loop_
_entity_poly.entity_id
_entity_poly.type
_entity_poly.pdbx_seq_one_letter_code
_entity_poly.pdbx_strand_id
1 'polypeptide(L)'
;MAATAHLCLQVRICLSNFALHTKFPKWTEQRIAMTGSPVVSILPGPEATVQSAMVDRSMDMTRIRDHMVEHQLTRRGIGDRSVIEAMRTVPREKFVAPGFEDFAYEDAPLSIGEGQTISQPFIVALMLEKAGLKAGDKVLEVGTGSGYASALMSRIARQVYSIERHERLALQARDRFETLGYHNIEVRVGDGSKGWPDAAPFDAIVVSAAAPEVPSALKEQLNLGGRLIIPVGRGQEQRLKRVTRTGPAAFEEDDLGGVVFVPLIGEDAWTAAHPMYTATASSPGTFAAGPGSQPGAQGEGMETTNKLPALPEGVLDHTEFQQRFWAVQRLSWIMFTLLLATCLLGLLGRGGPFSRQTLMLSDGSVDFPFISRWNAPEDMTVNFLASSEDRVFTIDAAFLQSFSVQGIDPPQKATFAREGRIGYVFPADPAGPTQIVFRLQTQQPGARRATVGLGEEVRTQSTFIFP
;
A
#
# COMPACT_ATOMS: atom_id res chain seq x y z
N MET A 1 -20.64 -25.75 10.31
CA MET A 1 -20.65 -26.09 8.87
C MET A 1 -22.06 -26.36 8.33
N ALA A 2 -23.05 -25.50 8.61
CA ALA A 2 -24.38 -25.61 7.97
C ALA A 2 -25.00 -24.24 7.57
N ALA A 3 -24.40 -23.11 7.97
CA ALA A 3 -24.90 -21.78 7.62
C ALA A 3 -24.27 -21.20 6.34
N THR A 4 -23.13 -21.74 5.88
CA THR A 4 -22.41 -21.26 4.69
C THR A 4 -22.91 -21.87 3.38
N ALA A 5 -23.72 -22.93 3.44
CA ALA A 5 -24.28 -23.59 2.27
C ALA A 5 -25.54 -22.90 1.71
N HIS A 6 -26.25 -22.10 2.52
CA HIS A 6 -27.47 -21.43 2.07
C HIS A 6 -27.22 -20.14 1.27
N LEU A 7 -26.10 -19.45 1.54
CA LEU A 7 -25.73 -18.22 0.84
C LEU A 7 -25.19 -18.48 -0.59
N CYS A 8 -24.64 -19.67 -0.85
CA CYS A 8 -24.14 -20.06 -2.17
C CYS A 8 -25.25 -20.47 -3.15
N LEU A 9 -26.45 -20.83 -2.69
CA LEU A 9 -27.55 -21.26 -3.56
C LEU A 9 -28.42 -20.07 -4.05
N GLN A 10 -28.52 -18.98 -3.27
CA GLN A 10 -29.27 -17.78 -3.69
C GLN A 10 -28.53 -16.91 -4.71
N VAL A 11 -27.18 -16.91 -4.71
CA VAL A 11 -26.39 -16.15 -5.69
C VAL A 11 -26.39 -16.81 -7.08
N ARG A 12 -26.57 -18.14 -7.15
CA ARG A 12 -26.64 -18.89 -8.43
C ARG A 12 -27.98 -18.73 -9.17
N ILE A 13 -29.06 -18.41 -8.46
CA ILE A 13 -30.40 -18.23 -9.06
C ILE A 13 -30.55 -16.81 -9.66
N CYS A 14 -29.90 -15.78 -9.09
CA CYS A 14 -29.92 -14.43 -9.68
C CYS A 14 -29.09 -14.29 -10.95
N LEU A 15 -28.01 -15.06 -11.12
CA LEU A 15 -27.15 -15.00 -12.30
C LEU A 15 -27.64 -15.82 -13.50
N SER A 16 -28.67 -16.65 -13.31
CA SER A 16 -29.25 -17.48 -14.38
C SER A 16 -30.42 -16.79 -15.12
N ASN A 17 -31.02 -15.75 -14.52
CA ASN A 17 -32.19 -15.04 -15.08
C ASN A 17 -31.85 -13.75 -15.84
N PHE A 18 -30.57 -13.36 -15.92
CA PHE A 18 -30.14 -12.18 -16.69
C PHE A 18 -29.75 -12.49 -18.15
N ALA A 19 -29.79 -13.76 -18.56
CA ALA A 19 -29.40 -14.22 -19.90
C ALA A 19 -30.58 -14.59 -20.82
N LEU A 20 -31.82 -14.27 -20.45
CA LEU A 20 -33.02 -14.59 -21.22
C LEU A 20 -33.96 -13.39 -21.28
N HIS A 21 -33.59 -12.31 -21.99
CA HIS A 21 -34.53 -11.39 -22.66
C HIS A 21 -33.78 -10.24 -23.38
N THR A 22 -33.21 -10.53 -24.55
CA THR A 22 -32.94 -9.49 -25.56
C THR A 22 -33.26 -10.06 -26.94
N LYS A 23 -34.55 -9.96 -27.32
CA LYS A 23 -34.99 -10.18 -28.70
C LYS A 23 -34.49 -8.99 -29.54
N PHE A 24 -33.58 -9.26 -30.48
CA PHE A 24 -33.21 -8.31 -31.53
C PHE A 24 -34.42 -8.01 -32.43
N PRO A 25 -34.75 -6.73 -32.72
CA PRO A 25 -35.73 -6.41 -33.75
C PRO A 25 -35.12 -6.61 -35.14
N LYS A 26 -35.88 -7.29 -36.01
CA LYS A 26 -35.62 -7.42 -37.44
C LYS A 26 -35.77 -6.05 -38.09
N TRP A 27 -34.73 -5.59 -38.79
CA TRP A 27 -34.81 -4.41 -39.64
C TRP A 27 -35.43 -4.78 -40.99
N THR A 28 -36.58 -4.16 -41.29
CA THR A 28 -37.20 -4.13 -42.61
C THR A 28 -36.41 -3.20 -43.53
N GLU A 29 -35.96 -3.72 -44.68
CA GLU A 29 -35.45 -2.92 -45.79
C GLU A 29 -36.57 -2.05 -46.36
N GLN A 30 -36.37 -0.73 -46.35
CA GLN A 30 -37.10 0.20 -47.20
C GLN A 30 -36.10 0.95 -48.07
N ARG A 31 -36.12 0.65 -49.38
CA ARG A 31 -35.41 1.38 -50.42
C ARG A 31 -36.01 2.77 -50.56
N ILE A 32 -35.24 3.81 -50.28
CA ILE A 32 -35.49 5.17 -50.76
C ILE A 32 -34.22 5.63 -51.48
N ALA A 33 -34.44 6.20 -52.67
CA ALA A 33 -33.42 6.61 -53.62
C ALA A 33 -32.58 7.79 -53.12
N MET A 34 -31.37 7.87 -53.68
CA MET A 34 -30.28 8.80 -53.38
C MET A 34 -30.67 10.28 -53.43
N THR A 35 -30.07 11.08 -52.55
CA THR A 35 -29.13 12.18 -52.89
C THR A 35 -28.55 12.78 -51.60
N GLY A 36 -27.22 12.84 -51.48
CA GLY A 36 -26.51 13.63 -50.46
C GLY A 36 -25.54 12.79 -49.62
N SER A 37 -24.24 12.96 -49.84
CA SER A 37 -23.18 12.41 -48.97
C SER A 37 -23.26 12.99 -47.56
N PRO A 38 -23.01 12.17 -46.53
CA PRO A 38 -22.26 12.64 -45.38
C PRO A 38 -21.04 11.77 -45.13
N VAL A 39 -19.95 12.45 -44.78
CA VAL A 39 -18.69 11.86 -44.32
C VAL A 39 -18.97 10.97 -43.11
N VAL A 40 -18.80 9.65 -43.28
CA VAL A 40 -18.84 8.70 -42.17
C VAL A 40 -17.52 8.83 -41.42
N SER A 41 -17.56 9.47 -40.24
CA SER A 41 -16.52 9.33 -39.23
C SER A 41 -16.58 7.90 -38.72
N ILE A 42 -15.68 7.05 -39.22
CA ILE A 42 -15.47 5.69 -38.72
C ILE A 42 -14.90 5.82 -37.30
N LEU A 43 -15.75 5.68 -36.28
CA LEU A 43 -15.28 5.48 -34.91
C LEU A 43 -14.58 4.11 -34.86
N PRO A 44 -13.37 4.00 -34.29
CA PRO A 44 -12.67 2.73 -34.18
C PRO A 44 -13.50 1.74 -33.36
N GLY A 45 -13.59 0.49 -33.83
CA GLY A 45 -14.27 -0.59 -33.13
C GLY A 45 -13.58 -0.94 -31.79
N PRO A 46 -14.24 -1.72 -30.91
CA PRO A 46 -13.75 -2.01 -29.56
C PRO A 46 -12.35 -2.63 -29.53
N GLU A 47 -11.97 -3.42 -30.55
CA GLU A 47 -10.61 -3.97 -30.67
C GLU A 47 -9.54 -2.89 -30.91
N ALA A 48 -9.84 -1.89 -31.73
CA ALA A 48 -8.91 -0.78 -31.99
C ALA A 48 -8.75 0.13 -30.75
N THR A 49 -9.80 0.32 -29.96
CA THR A 49 -9.75 1.07 -28.69
C THR A 49 -8.92 0.34 -27.63
N VAL A 50 -9.09 -0.98 -27.50
CA VAL A 50 -8.29 -1.80 -26.56
C VAL A 50 -6.82 -1.85 -27.01
N GLN A 51 -6.55 -2.04 -28.30
CA GLN A 51 -5.19 -2.03 -28.82
C GLN A 51 -4.51 -0.67 -28.60
N SER A 52 -5.22 0.44 -28.85
CA SER A 52 -4.70 1.79 -28.60
C SER A 52 -4.40 2.03 -27.12
N ALA A 53 -5.28 1.59 -26.21
CA ALA A 53 -5.08 1.76 -24.77
C ALA A 53 -3.94 0.87 -24.22
N MET A 54 -3.78 -0.35 -24.75
CA MET A 54 -2.66 -1.23 -24.39
C MET A 54 -1.32 -0.68 -24.87
N VAL A 55 -1.27 -0.12 -26.09
CA VAL A 55 -0.06 0.53 -26.63
C VAL A 55 0.28 1.77 -25.81
N ASP A 56 -0.70 2.62 -25.50
CA ASP A 56 -0.51 3.83 -24.68
C ASP A 56 0.03 3.49 -23.28
N ARG A 57 -0.56 2.50 -22.61
CA ARG A 57 -0.06 2.01 -21.31
C ARG A 57 1.35 1.43 -21.41
N SER A 58 1.67 0.68 -22.47
CA SER A 58 3.02 0.12 -22.66
C SER A 58 4.07 1.21 -22.83
N MET A 59 3.76 2.27 -23.59
CA MET A 59 4.64 3.41 -23.79
C MET A 59 4.85 4.20 -22.49
N ASP A 60 3.81 4.36 -21.67
CA ASP A 60 3.94 5.02 -20.36
C ASP A 60 4.84 4.23 -19.41
N MET A 61 4.69 2.90 -19.34
CA MET A 61 5.54 2.06 -18.48
C MET A 61 7.01 2.08 -18.90
N THR A 62 7.31 2.08 -20.21
CA THR A 62 8.68 2.25 -20.70
C THR A 62 9.26 3.60 -20.26
N ARG A 63 8.50 4.68 -20.38
CA ARG A 63 8.95 6.02 -19.96
C ARG A 63 9.19 6.08 -18.45
N ILE A 64 8.29 5.51 -17.64
CA ILE A 64 8.44 5.45 -16.18
C ILE A 64 9.68 4.64 -15.79
N ARG A 65 9.94 3.51 -16.47
CA ARG A 65 11.15 2.70 -16.28
C ARG A 65 12.42 3.49 -16.61
N ASP A 66 12.46 4.16 -17.75
CA ASP A 66 13.63 4.97 -18.15
C ASP A 66 13.89 6.09 -17.15
N HIS A 67 12.82 6.74 -16.66
CA HIS A 67 12.91 7.73 -15.60
C HIS A 67 13.45 7.13 -14.29
N MET A 68 13.00 5.94 -13.87
CA MET A 68 13.56 5.23 -12.73
C MET A 68 15.06 4.98 -12.92
N VAL A 69 15.50 4.49 -14.08
CA VAL A 69 16.91 4.23 -14.36
C VAL A 69 17.74 5.51 -14.28
N GLU A 70 17.29 6.60 -14.89
CA GLU A 70 18.02 7.87 -14.88
C GLU A 70 18.06 8.51 -13.49
N HIS A 71 16.92 8.60 -12.80
CA HIS A 71 16.83 9.41 -11.59
C HIS A 71 17.15 8.62 -10.32
N GLN A 72 16.82 7.33 -10.29
CA GLN A 72 16.97 6.50 -9.08
C GLN A 72 18.22 5.63 -9.11
N LEU A 73 18.82 5.35 -10.29
CA LEU A 73 20.01 4.50 -10.40
C LEU A 73 21.27 5.30 -10.79
N THR A 74 21.32 5.86 -11.99
CA THR A 74 22.58 6.44 -12.53
C THR A 74 23.03 7.67 -11.75
N ARG A 75 22.10 8.57 -11.39
CA ARG A 75 22.41 9.73 -10.52
C ARG A 75 22.89 9.35 -9.12
N ARG A 76 22.67 8.10 -8.70
CA ARG A 76 23.10 7.56 -7.40
C ARG A 76 24.33 6.66 -7.50
N GLY A 77 25.01 6.68 -8.64
CA GLY A 77 26.34 6.07 -8.81
C GLY A 77 26.34 4.68 -9.43
N ILE A 78 25.20 4.15 -9.87
CA ILE A 78 25.19 2.93 -10.71
C ILE A 78 25.73 3.29 -12.10
N GLY A 79 26.90 2.74 -12.43
CA GLY A 79 27.64 3.08 -13.64
C GLY A 79 27.87 1.92 -14.60
N ASP A 80 27.63 0.67 -14.16
CA ASP A 80 27.81 -0.49 -15.04
C ASP A 80 26.80 -0.49 -16.19
N ARG A 81 27.33 -0.45 -17.43
CA ARG A 81 26.52 -0.36 -18.65
C ARG A 81 25.61 -1.57 -18.85
N SER A 82 26.07 -2.77 -18.50
CA SER A 82 25.27 -4.00 -18.67
C SER A 82 24.11 -4.04 -17.69
N VAL A 83 24.33 -3.59 -16.45
CA VAL A 83 23.28 -3.45 -15.44
C VAL A 83 22.26 -2.39 -15.84
N ILE A 84 22.70 -1.21 -16.28
CA ILE A 84 21.81 -0.14 -16.74
C ILE A 84 20.93 -0.62 -17.90
N GLU A 85 21.51 -1.30 -18.89
CA GLU A 85 20.76 -1.82 -20.04
C GLU A 85 19.76 -2.90 -19.63
N ALA A 86 20.14 -3.81 -18.73
CA ALA A 86 19.22 -4.80 -18.18
C ALA A 86 18.04 -4.14 -17.46
N MET A 87 18.30 -3.12 -16.62
CA MET A 87 17.26 -2.38 -15.88
C MET A 87 16.31 -1.60 -16.80
N ARG A 88 16.76 -1.15 -17.99
CA ARG A 88 15.89 -0.56 -19.03
C ARG A 88 15.09 -1.60 -19.81
N THR A 89 15.64 -2.80 -19.97
CA THR A 89 15.00 -3.83 -20.80
C THR A 89 13.94 -4.61 -20.03
N VAL A 90 14.22 -5.01 -18.78
CA VAL A 90 13.36 -5.94 -18.04
C VAL A 90 12.12 -5.23 -17.50
N PRO A 91 10.89 -5.68 -17.86
CA PRO A 91 9.67 -5.01 -17.46
C PRO A 91 9.26 -5.36 -16.04
N ARG A 92 9.78 -4.62 -15.05
CA ARG A 92 9.53 -4.85 -13.61
C ARG A 92 8.04 -4.98 -13.25
N GLU A 93 7.16 -4.28 -13.97
CA GLU A 93 5.70 -4.36 -13.82
C GLU A 93 5.11 -5.74 -14.13
N LYS A 94 5.85 -6.61 -14.81
CA LYS A 94 5.45 -8.02 -15.04
C LYS A 94 5.86 -8.94 -13.88
N PHE A 95 6.65 -8.43 -12.92
CA PHE A 95 7.19 -9.17 -11.78
C PHE A 95 6.56 -8.76 -10.44
N VAL A 96 5.56 -7.90 -10.46
CA VAL A 96 4.77 -7.52 -9.27
C VAL A 96 3.45 -8.28 -9.24
N ALA A 97 2.79 -8.30 -8.08
CA ALA A 97 1.44 -8.85 -7.98
C ALA A 97 0.43 -7.97 -8.74
N PRO A 98 -0.68 -8.54 -9.26
CA PRO A 98 -1.71 -7.76 -9.95
C PRO A 98 -2.23 -6.60 -9.09
N GLY A 99 -2.34 -5.42 -9.69
CA GLY A 99 -2.73 -4.17 -9.02
C GLY A 99 -1.57 -3.34 -8.46
N PHE A 100 -0.34 -3.86 -8.50
CA PHE A 100 0.87 -3.13 -8.09
C PHE A 100 1.69 -2.58 -9.26
N GLU A 101 1.21 -2.70 -10.50
CA GLU A 101 1.95 -2.32 -11.71
C GLU A 101 2.36 -0.84 -11.70
N ASP A 102 1.46 0.04 -11.25
CA ASP A 102 1.69 1.49 -11.23
C ASP A 102 2.76 1.88 -10.18
N PHE A 103 3.01 1.01 -9.19
CA PHE A 103 4.04 1.19 -8.15
C PHE A 103 5.35 0.48 -8.51
N ALA A 104 5.41 -0.26 -9.61
CA ALA A 104 6.53 -1.16 -9.92
C ALA A 104 7.89 -0.45 -9.99
N TYR A 105 7.89 0.85 -10.31
CA TYR A 105 9.09 1.68 -10.51
C TYR A 105 9.36 2.67 -9.38
N GLU A 106 8.62 2.57 -8.29
CA GLU A 106 9.00 3.23 -7.05
C GLU A 106 10.27 2.60 -6.49
N ASP A 107 11.12 3.42 -5.86
CA ASP A 107 12.34 2.94 -5.23
C ASP A 107 12.07 2.27 -3.87
N ALA A 108 11.19 1.27 -3.87
CA ALA A 108 10.72 0.58 -2.68
C ALA A 108 10.50 -0.92 -2.95
N PRO A 109 10.56 -1.77 -1.92
CA PRO A 109 10.14 -3.15 -2.04
C PRO A 109 8.61 -3.27 -2.12
N LEU A 110 8.11 -4.25 -2.89
CA LEU A 110 6.67 -4.55 -3.00
C LEU A 110 6.38 -5.99 -2.59
N SER A 111 5.21 -6.27 -2.03
CA SER A 111 4.82 -7.63 -1.64
C SER A 111 4.60 -8.53 -2.86
N ILE A 112 5.07 -9.77 -2.78
CA ILE A 112 4.90 -10.80 -3.83
C ILE A 112 4.18 -12.06 -3.31
N GLY A 113 3.62 -11.99 -2.10
CA GLY A 113 3.02 -13.13 -1.40
C GLY A 113 4.04 -13.99 -0.65
N GLU A 114 3.58 -15.01 0.07
CA GLU A 114 4.41 -15.85 0.97
C GLU A 114 5.20 -15.06 2.03
N GLY A 115 4.78 -13.83 2.35
CA GLY A 115 5.56 -12.94 3.23
C GLY A 115 6.85 -12.40 2.61
N GLN A 116 7.04 -12.57 1.29
CA GLN A 116 8.23 -12.12 0.56
C GLN A 116 7.98 -10.79 -0.16
N THR A 117 9.07 -10.14 -0.56
CA THR A 117 9.04 -8.90 -1.33
C THR A 117 9.93 -8.98 -2.57
N ILE A 118 9.52 -8.30 -3.64
CA ILE A 118 10.45 -7.93 -4.71
C ILE A 118 11.30 -6.76 -4.19
N SER A 119 12.63 -6.88 -4.23
CA SER A 119 13.55 -5.88 -3.68
C SER A 119 13.47 -4.55 -4.42
N GLN A 120 13.78 -3.47 -3.71
CA GLN A 120 13.95 -2.12 -4.24
C GLN A 120 14.84 -2.08 -5.50
N PRO A 121 14.45 -1.37 -6.59
CA PRO A 121 15.23 -1.29 -7.84
C PRO A 121 16.70 -0.91 -7.63
N PHE A 122 16.98 0.11 -6.81
CA PHE A 122 18.36 0.53 -6.53
C PHE A 122 19.21 -0.58 -5.90
N ILE A 123 18.68 -1.30 -4.92
CA ILE A 123 19.40 -2.38 -4.24
C ILE A 123 19.70 -3.53 -5.21
N VAL A 124 18.75 -3.89 -6.08
CA VAL A 124 18.98 -4.91 -7.10
C VAL A 124 20.10 -4.48 -8.05
N ALA A 125 20.06 -3.25 -8.58
CA ALA A 125 21.10 -2.74 -9.46
C ALA A 125 22.48 -2.70 -8.78
N LEU A 126 22.54 -2.26 -7.52
CA LEU A 126 23.76 -2.26 -6.71
C LEU A 126 24.34 -3.68 -6.57
N MET A 127 23.50 -4.66 -6.21
CA MET A 127 23.95 -6.06 -6.06
C MET A 127 24.53 -6.61 -7.38
N LEU A 128 23.87 -6.35 -8.51
CA LEU A 128 24.35 -6.81 -9.82
C LEU A 128 25.65 -6.12 -10.24
N GLU A 129 25.78 -4.81 -10.00
CA GLU A 129 27.02 -4.07 -10.28
C GLU A 129 28.17 -4.62 -9.43
N LYS A 130 27.95 -4.84 -8.12
CA LYS A 130 29.00 -5.35 -7.24
C LYS A 130 29.34 -6.82 -7.47
N ALA A 131 28.40 -7.60 -8.02
CA ALA A 131 28.67 -8.95 -8.52
C ALA A 131 29.60 -8.93 -9.75
N GLY A 132 29.63 -7.83 -10.51
CA GLY A 132 30.51 -7.65 -11.67
C GLY A 132 30.25 -8.67 -12.77
N LEU A 133 28.97 -8.95 -13.05
CA LEU A 133 28.53 -9.98 -13.99
C LEU A 133 29.03 -9.73 -15.42
N LYS A 134 29.34 -10.81 -16.14
CA LYS A 134 29.82 -10.80 -17.52
C LYS A 134 29.02 -11.75 -18.40
N ALA A 135 29.05 -11.50 -19.71
CA ALA A 135 28.39 -12.31 -20.74
C ALA A 135 28.67 -13.82 -20.69
N GLY A 136 29.83 -14.24 -20.19
CA GLY A 136 30.21 -15.65 -20.09
C GLY A 136 29.75 -16.36 -18.82
N ASP A 137 29.32 -15.60 -17.81
CA ASP A 137 29.19 -16.08 -16.44
C ASP A 137 28.07 -17.11 -16.29
N LYS A 138 28.33 -18.11 -15.44
CA LYS A 138 27.32 -18.99 -14.85
C LYS A 138 26.97 -18.45 -13.46
N VAL A 139 25.72 -18.06 -13.26
CA VAL A 139 25.27 -17.37 -12.05
C VAL A 139 24.30 -18.22 -11.26
N LEU A 140 24.42 -18.21 -9.93
CA LEU A 140 23.41 -18.74 -9.02
C LEU A 140 22.68 -17.59 -8.30
N GLU A 141 21.36 -17.57 -8.36
CA GLU A 141 20.50 -16.78 -7.50
C GLU A 141 19.95 -17.64 -6.36
N VAL A 142 20.04 -17.12 -5.14
CA VAL A 142 19.37 -17.71 -3.98
C VAL A 142 18.23 -16.79 -3.55
N GLY A 143 17.01 -17.30 -3.66
CA GLY A 143 15.76 -16.56 -3.43
C GLY A 143 15.19 -16.01 -4.73
N THR A 144 14.63 -16.87 -5.59
CA THR A 144 14.00 -16.45 -6.86
C THR A 144 12.94 -15.38 -6.63
N GLY A 145 12.08 -15.52 -5.61
CA GLY A 145 10.99 -14.59 -5.33
C GLY A 145 10.09 -14.39 -6.55
N SER A 146 9.98 -13.15 -7.04
CA SER A 146 9.26 -12.87 -8.28
C SER A 146 10.05 -13.22 -9.55
N GLY A 147 11.35 -13.48 -9.44
CA GLY A 147 12.22 -13.74 -10.58
C GLY A 147 12.73 -12.48 -11.28
N TYR A 148 12.48 -11.28 -10.75
CA TYR A 148 12.95 -10.04 -11.37
C TYR A 148 14.48 -9.95 -11.44
N ALA A 149 15.18 -10.27 -10.35
CA ALA A 149 16.65 -10.26 -10.35
C ALA A 149 17.22 -11.36 -11.27
N SER A 150 16.68 -12.58 -11.23
CA SER A 150 16.90 -13.62 -12.25
C SER A 150 16.78 -13.10 -13.69
N ALA A 151 15.69 -12.39 -14.01
CA ALA A 151 15.46 -11.83 -15.34
C ALA A 151 16.46 -10.73 -15.73
N LEU A 152 16.96 -9.96 -14.77
CA LEU A 152 18.03 -8.98 -15.01
C LEU A 152 19.36 -9.69 -15.26
N MET A 153 19.70 -10.68 -14.42
CA MET A 153 20.92 -11.47 -14.58
C MET A 153 20.96 -12.21 -15.92
N SER A 154 19.81 -12.70 -16.39
CA SER A 154 19.71 -13.41 -17.67
C SER A 154 19.97 -12.55 -18.90
N ARG A 155 19.84 -11.21 -18.76
CA ARG A 155 20.21 -10.24 -19.80
C ARG A 155 21.71 -9.97 -19.87
N ILE A 156 22.46 -10.34 -18.83
CA ILE A 156 23.88 -10.05 -18.70
C ILE A 156 24.72 -11.32 -18.78
N ALA A 157 24.30 -12.40 -18.13
CA ALA A 157 25.06 -13.64 -17.98
C ALA A 157 24.65 -14.71 -19.01
N ARG A 158 25.51 -15.72 -19.19
CA ARG A 158 25.26 -16.84 -20.11
C ARG A 158 24.12 -17.72 -19.62
N GLN A 159 24.14 -18.08 -18.34
CA GLN A 159 23.17 -18.98 -17.72
C GLN A 159 22.91 -18.58 -16.26
N VAL A 160 21.64 -18.54 -15.87
CA VAL A 160 21.20 -18.30 -14.50
C VAL A 160 20.57 -19.57 -13.93
N TYR A 161 21.02 -19.97 -12.75
CA TYR A 161 20.38 -20.97 -11.91
C TYR A 161 19.73 -20.22 -10.75
N SER A 162 18.48 -20.51 -10.42
CA SER A 162 17.77 -19.82 -9.35
C SER A 162 17.08 -20.81 -8.42
N ILE A 163 17.29 -20.66 -7.12
CA ILE A 163 16.69 -21.53 -6.10
C ILE A 163 15.68 -20.74 -5.29
N GLU A 164 14.50 -21.32 -5.09
CA GLU A 164 13.44 -20.79 -4.25
C GLU A 164 12.91 -21.86 -3.30
N ARG A 165 12.70 -21.49 -2.04
CA ARG A 165 12.18 -22.41 -1.02
C ARG A 165 10.65 -22.55 -1.09
N HIS A 166 9.97 -21.49 -1.52
CA HIS A 166 8.52 -21.44 -1.66
C HIS A 166 8.10 -21.96 -3.04
N GLU A 167 7.62 -23.21 -3.09
CA GLU A 167 7.19 -23.86 -4.33
C GLU A 167 6.25 -22.98 -5.18
N ARG A 168 5.28 -22.30 -4.55
CA ARG A 168 4.34 -21.42 -5.27
C ARG A 168 5.05 -20.28 -5.99
N LEU A 169 6.05 -19.64 -5.38
CA LEU A 169 6.82 -18.56 -6.01
C LEU A 169 7.70 -19.10 -7.13
N ALA A 170 8.34 -20.25 -6.92
CA ALA A 170 9.16 -20.90 -7.93
C ALA A 170 8.37 -21.23 -9.21
N LEU A 171 7.16 -21.81 -9.05
CA LEU A 171 6.28 -22.14 -10.18
C LEU A 171 5.80 -20.89 -10.91
N GLN A 172 5.41 -19.84 -10.17
CA GLN A 172 5.01 -18.56 -10.76
C GLN A 172 6.16 -17.86 -11.51
N ALA A 173 7.39 -17.95 -10.98
CA ALA A 173 8.56 -17.41 -11.67
C ALA A 173 8.85 -18.18 -12.96
N ARG A 174 8.76 -19.51 -12.96
CA ARG A 174 8.93 -20.35 -14.17
C ARG A 174 7.93 -19.99 -15.26
N ASP A 175 6.64 -19.92 -14.93
CA ASP A 175 5.58 -19.53 -15.86
C ASP A 175 5.81 -18.13 -16.45
N ARG A 176 6.22 -17.17 -15.60
CA ARG A 176 6.58 -15.83 -16.02
C ARG A 176 7.80 -15.83 -16.96
N PHE A 177 8.83 -16.62 -16.68
CA PHE A 177 10.01 -16.72 -17.53
C PHE A 177 9.68 -17.28 -18.90
N GLU A 178 8.86 -18.33 -18.97
CA GLU A 178 8.37 -18.89 -20.22
C GLU A 178 7.55 -17.87 -21.03
N THR A 179 6.59 -17.21 -20.37
CA THR A 179 5.73 -16.20 -20.98
C THR A 179 6.50 -14.99 -21.50
N LEU A 180 7.55 -14.56 -20.80
CA LEU A 180 8.37 -13.40 -21.19
C LEU A 180 9.59 -13.76 -22.06
N GLY A 181 9.81 -15.05 -22.37
CA GLY A 181 10.89 -15.49 -23.26
C GLY A 181 12.29 -15.54 -22.63
N TYR A 182 12.40 -15.78 -21.32
CA TYR A 182 13.67 -15.99 -20.65
C TYR A 182 14.05 -17.48 -20.66
N HIS A 183 14.90 -17.87 -21.61
CA HIS A 183 15.22 -19.29 -21.87
C HIS A 183 16.51 -19.79 -21.20
N ASN A 184 17.33 -18.89 -20.65
CA ASN A 184 18.60 -19.21 -19.98
C ASN A 184 18.50 -19.11 -18.45
N ILE A 185 17.30 -19.34 -17.90
CA ILE A 185 17.05 -19.37 -16.45
C ILE A 185 16.52 -20.76 -16.07
N GLU A 186 17.21 -21.44 -15.17
CA GLU A 186 16.77 -22.71 -14.59
C GLU A 186 16.35 -22.50 -13.13
N VAL A 187 15.09 -22.83 -12.81
CA VAL A 187 14.52 -22.64 -11.47
C VAL A 187 14.35 -23.97 -10.77
N ARG A 188 14.77 -24.06 -9.51
CA ARG A 188 14.57 -25.23 -8.65
C ARG A 188 13.94 -24.85 -7.32
N VAL A 189 13.01 -25.68 -6.87
CA VAL A 189 12.50 -25.62 -5.50
C VAL A 189 13.51 -26.27 -4.57
N GLY A 190 14.00 -25.56 -3.56
CA GLY A 190 14.96 -26.13 -2.62
C GLY A 190 15.51 -25.16 -1.58
N ASP A 191 16.37 -25.69 -0.71
CA ASP A 191 17.10 -24.91 0.28
C ASP A 191 18.28 -24.19 -0.40
N GLY A 192 18.16 -22.88 -0.53
CA GLY A 192 19.19 -22.05 -1.14
C GLY A 192 20.44 -21.85 -0.30
N SER A 193 20.40 -22.11 1.02
CA SER A 193 21.60 -22.04 1.87
C SER A 193 22.66 -23.07 1.48
N LYS A 194 22.22 -24.21 0.91
CA LYS A 194 23.07 -25.28 0.38
C LYS A 194 23.55 -25.06 -1.06
N GLY A 195 23.12 -23.98 -1.71
CA GLY A 195 23.40 -23.71 -3.12
C GLY A 195 22.90 -24.79 -4.07
N TRP A 196 23.59 -24.98 -5.20
CA TRP A 196 23.27 -25.95 -6.24
C TRP A 196 24.51 -26.79 -6.64
N PRO A 197 24.87 -27.83 -5.85
CA PRO A 197 26.08 -28.62 -6.10
C PRO A 197 26.15 -29.22 -7.51
N ASP A 198 25.03 -29.73 -8.04
CA ASP A 198 24.97 -30.36 -9.38
C ASP A 198 25.29 -29.39 -10.53
N ALA A 199 25.13 -28.09 -10.28
CA ALA A 199 25.41 -27.03 -11.25
C ALA A 199 26.63 -26.18 -10.84
N ALA A 200 27.26 -26.44 -9.70
CA ALA A 200 28.50 -25.77 -9.33
C ALA A 200 29.64 -26.17 -10.31
N PRO A 201 30.70 -25.37 -10.43
CA PRO A 201 30.92 -24.07 -9.79
C PRO A 201 30.26 -22.87 -10.53
N PHE A 202 30.14 -21.74 -9.84
CA PHE A 202 29.53 -20.49 -10.31
C PHE A 202 30.52 -19.33 -10.37
N ASP A 203 30.41 -18.49 -11.38
CA ASP A 203 31.21 -17.27 -11.52
C ASP A 203 30.70 -16.14 -10.62
N ALA A 204 29.40 -16.14 -10.33
CA ALA A 204 28.78 -15.28 -9.35
C ALA A 204 27.63 -15.98 -8.63
N ILE A 205 27.44 -15.63 -7.36
CA ILE A 205 26.28 -16.03 -6.57
C ILE A 205 25.65 -14.77 -6.00
N VAL A 206 24.34 -14.60 -6.14
CA VAL A 206 23.60 -13.44 -5.64
C VAL A 206 22.49 -13.96 -4.72
N VAL A 207 22.52 -13.55 -3.46
CA VAL A 207 21.57 -13.99 -2.43
C VAL A 207 20.63 -12.85 -2.09
N SER A 208 19.33 -13.05 -2.34
CA SER A 208 18.28 -12.06 -2.12
C SER A 208 17.54 -12.25 -0.78
N ALA A 209 18.23 -12.80 0.21
CA ALA A 209 17.76 -13.00 1.57
C ALA A 209 18.94 -12.92 2.57
N ALA A 210 18.71 -12.42 3.77
CA ALA A 210 19.75 -12.19 4.77
C ALA A 210 20.08 -13.46 5.57
N ALA A 211 21.35 -13.84 5.59
CA ALA A 211 21.86 -14.96 6.36
C ALA A 211 22.45 -14.49 7.72
N PRO A 212 22.54 -15.36 8.74
CA PRO A 212 23.25 -15.02 9.99
C PRO A 212 24.74 -14.78 9.74
N GLU A 213 25.32 -15.60 8.87
CA GLU A 213 26.70 -15.57 8.40
C GLU A 213 26.74 -16.03 6.94
N VAL A 214 27.88 -15.93 6.27
CA VAL A 214 28.02 -16.38 4.88
C VAL A 214 28.06 -17.91 4.84
N PRO A 215 27.09 -18.61 4.21
CA PRO A 215 27.07 -20.08 4.16
C PRO A 215 28.33 -20.64 3.47
N SER A 216 28.96 -21.65 4.08
CA SER A 216 30.16 -22.31 3.52
C SER A 216 29.86 -22.95 2.17
N ALA A 217 28.71 -23.61 2.03
CA ALA A 217 28.28 -24.26 0.79
C ALA A 217 28.28 -23.28 -0.40
N LEU A 218 27.86 -22.02 -0.20
CA LEU A 218 27.88 -21.01 -1.26
C LEU A 218 29.31 -20.57 -1.60
N LYS A 219 30.19 -20.40 -0.60
CA LYS A 219 31.60 -20.06 -0.83
C LYS A 219 32.34 -21.16 -1.62
N GLU A 220 32.10 -22.41 -1.26
CA GLU A 220 32.75 -23.58 -1.87
C GLU A 220 32.34 -23.78 -3.34
N GLN A 221 31.12 -23.38 -3.69
CA GLN A 221 30.57 -23.46 -5.04
C GLN A 221 30.99 -22.29 -5.95
N LEU A 222 31.79 -21.33 -5.49
CA LEU A 222 32.36 -20.29 -6.34
C LEU A 222 33.52 -20.80 -7.18
N ASN A 223 33.62 -20.40 -8.45
CA ASN A 223 34.85 -20.51 -9.22
C ASN A 223 35.99 -19.71 -8.57
N LEU A 224 37.24 -19.99 -8.95
CA LEU A 224 38.35 -19.10 -8.60
C LEU A 224 38.12 -17.72 -9.25
N GLY A 225 38.27 -16.66 -8.45
CA GLY A 225 37.85 -15.31 -8.78
C GLY A 225 36.36 -15.05 -8.54
N GLY A 226 35.53 -16.09 -8.39
CA GLY A 226 34.09 -16.05 -8.17
C GLY A 226 33.65 -15.07 -7.09
N ARG A 227 32.49 -14.42 -7.28
CA ARG A 227 31.98 -13.38 -6.37
C ARG A 227 30.61 -13.77 -5.80
N LEU A 228 30.47 -13.74 -4.49
CA LEU A 228 29.21 -13.94 -3.78
C LEU A 228 28.74 -12.61 -3.20
N ILE A 229 27.53 -12.18 -3.55
CA ILE A 229 26.85 -11.02 -2.98
C ILE A 229 25.75 -11.49 -2.05
N ILE A 230 25.82 -11.11 -0.76
CA ILE A 230 24.93 -11.62 0.26
C ILE A 230 24.69 -10.61 1.39
N PRO A 231 23.43 -10.35 1.78
CA PRO A 231 23.11 -9.66 3.03
C PRO A 231 23.41 -10.56 4.24
N VAL A 232 24.13 -10.04 5.23
CA VAL A 232 24.50 -10.76 6.45
C VAL A 232 24.14 -9.94 7.68
N GLY A 233 23.50 -10.56 8.67
CA GLY A 233 23.13 -9.94 9.94
C GLY A 233 21.63 -10.03 10.24
N ARG A 234 21.18 -9.30 11.26
CA ARG A 234 19.79 -9.38 11.76
C ARG A 234 19.12 -8.01 11.78
N GLY A 235 17.85 -7.97 11.37
CA GLY A 235 17.03 -6.74 11.44
C GLY A 235 17.67 -5.58 10.66
N GLN A 236 17.89 -4.46 11.35
CA GLN A 236 18.48 -3.24 10.78
C GLN A 236 20.01 -3.22 10.77
N GLU A 237 20.65 -4.24 11.34
CA GLU A 237 22.11 -4.36 11.41
C GLU A 237 22.70 -5.17 10.25
N GLN A 238 21.88 -5.51 9.25
CA GLN A 238 22.33 -6.28 8.10
C GLN A 238 23.29 -5.46 7.23
N ARG A 239 24.37 -6.10 6.81
CA ARG A 239 25.40 -5.55 5.92
C ARG A 239 25.41 -6.34 4.62
N LEU A 240 25.43 -5.65 3.49
CA LEU A 240 25.63 -6.28 2.19
C LEU A 240 27.12 -6.60 2.05
N LYS A 241 27.46 -7.87 1.88
CA LYS A 241 28.85 -8.32 1.71
C LYS A 241 29.11 -8.78 0.28
N ARG A 242 30.33 -8.56 -0.18
CA ARG A 242 30.91 -9.24 -1.34
C ARG A 242 32.02 -10.16 -0.86
N VAL A 243 31.94 -11.44 -1.22
CA VAL A 243 32.98 -12.43 -0.94
C VAL A 243 33.61 -12.86 -2.27
N THR A 244 34.92 -12.70 -2.41
CA THR A 244 35.67 -13.10 -3.61
C THR A 244 36.55 -14.29 -3.30
N ARG A 245 36.43 -15.38 -4.07
CA ARG A 245 37.31 -16.55 -3.92
C ARG A 245 38.67 -16.27 -4.56
N THR A 246 39.72 -16.10 -3.76
CA THR A 246 41.08 -15.78 -4.23
C THR A 246 42.02 -16.98 -4.28
N GLY A 247 41.61 -18.12 -3.71
CA GLY A 247 42.35 -19.38 -3.77
C GLY A 247 41.48 -20.61 -3.49
N PRO A 248 42.08 -21.81 -3.39
CA PRO A 248 41.33 -23.05 -3.11
C PRO A 248 40.50 -22.98 -1.82
N ALA A 249 41.02 -22.34 -0.78
CA ALA A 249 40.33 -22.10 0.49
C ALA A 249 40.49 -20.64 0.99
N ALA A 250 40.88 -19.72 0.11
CA ALA A 250 41.11 -18.32 0.44
C ALA A 250 40.00 -17.43 -0.12
N PHE A 251 39.51 -16.52 0.71
CA PHE A 251 38.39 -15.63 0.41
C PHE A 251 38.69 -14.23 0.95
N GLU A 252 38.32 -13.22 0.17
CA GLU A 252 38.34 -11.81 0.59
C GLU A 252 36.90 -11.33 0.78
N GLU A 253 36.63 -10.57 1.84
CA GLU A 253 35.31 -10.00 2.12
C GLU A 253 35.36 -8.47 2.07
N ASP A 254 34.45 -7.88 1.31
CA ASP A 254 34.18 -6.44 1.31
C ASP A 254 32.80 -6.16 1.92
N ASP A 255 32.71 -5.09 2.71
CA ASP A 255 31.45 -4.56 3.21
C ASP A 255 30.96 -3.42 2.30
N LEU A 256 29.76 -3.59 1.75
CA LEU A 256 29.15 -2.71 0.76
C LEU A 256 28.07 -1.78 1.36
N GLY A 257 27.86 -1.82 2.68
CA GLY A 257 26.91 -0.93 3.37
C GLY A 257 25.68 -1.62 3.96
N GLY A 258 24.83 -0.82 4.61
CA GLY A 258 23.63 -1.31 5.30
C GLY A 258 22.49 -1.62 4.33
N VAL A 259 21.78 -2.72 4.58
CA VAL A 259 20.61 -3.17 3.80
C VAL A 259 19.57 -3.79 4.72
N VAL A 260 18.37 -4.09 4.21
CA VAL A 260 17.35 -4.85 4.94
C VAL A 260 16.66 -5.83 3.99
N PHE A 261 16.76 -7.12 4.29
CA PHE A 261 16.21 -8.24 3.54
C PHE A 261 15.44 -9.18 4.47
N VAL A 262 14.52 -9.94 3.85
CA VAL A 262 13.89 -11.12 4.45
C VAL A 262 14.96 -12.17 4.80
N PRO A 263 14.77 -13.00 5.85
CA PRO A 263 15.78 -13.95 6.29
C PRO A 263 15.91 -15.13 5.34
N LEU A 264 17.15 -15.55 5.07
CA LEU A 264 17.47 -16.81 4.41
C LEU A 264 17.19 -17.95 5.38
N ILE A 265 16.10 -18.68 5.16
CA ILE A 265 15.74 -19.85 5.97
C ILE A 265 16.28 -21.11 5.29
N GLY A 266 17.14 -21.85 6.00
CA GLY A 266 17.81 -23.04 5.47
C GLY A 266 18.71 -23.70 6.53
N GLU A 267 19.23 -24.89 6.20
CA GLU A 267 20.10 -25.68 7.08
C GLU A 267 21.41 -24.96 7.42
N ASP A 268 22.01 -24.31 6.42
CA ASP A 268 23.27 -23.56 6.56
C ASP A 268 23.02 -22.05 6.80
N ALA A 269 21.83 -21.70 7.31
CA ALA A 269 21.41 -20.32 7.56
C ALA A 269 20.50 -20.20 8.79
N TRP A 270 19.43 -19.41 8.73
CA TRP A 270 18.47 -19.33 9.83
C TRP A 270 17.56 -20.57 9.85
N THR A 271 17.34 -21.13 11.03
CA THR A 271 16.37 -22.22 11.19
C THR A 271 14.93 -21.71 11.06
N ALA A 272 13.99 -22.61 10.70
CA ALA A 272 12.58 -22.26 10.53
C ALA A 272 11.89 -21.74 11.82
N ALA A 273 12.53 -21.87 12.99
CA ALA A 273 12.10 -21.27 14.25
C ALA A 273 12.40 -19.76 14.35
N HIS A 274 12.90 -19.13 13.30
CA HIS A 274 13.27 -17.72 13.30
C HIS A 274 12.07 -16.81 13.67
N PRO A 275 12.23 -15.80 14.56
CA PRO A 275 11.14 -14.99 15.13
C PRO A 275 10.19 -14.32 14.11
N MET A 276 10.70 -14.00 12.92
CA MET A 276 9.89 -13.44 11.84
C MET A 276 8.77 -14.40 11.36
N TYR A 277 8.94 -15.72 11.55
CA TYR A 277 7.94 -16.74 11.23
C TYR A 277 7.18 -17.26 12.47
N THR A 278 7.74 -17.18 13.68
CA THR A 278 6.99 -17.55 14.90
C THR A 278 6.06 -16.44 15.40
N ALA A 279 6.27 -15.19 14.99
CA ALA A 279 5.36 -14.08 15.29
C ALA A 279 4.03 -14.12 14.49
N THR A 280 3.86 -15.07 13.58
CA THR A 280 2.62 -15.29 12.81
C THR A 280 1.91 -16.58 13.22
N ALA A 281 1.58 -16.71 14.50
CA ALA A 281 0.54 -17.64 14.97
C ALA A 281 -0.21 -17.20 16.23
N SER A 282 0.01 -15.98 16.75
CA SER A 282 -0.76 -15.48 17.89
C SER A 282 -0.96 -13.98 17.78
N SER A 283 -2.24 -13.56 17.74
CA SER A 283 -2.64 -12.16 17.84
C SER A 283 -2.12 -11.54 19.16
N PRO A 284 -1.93 -10.20 19.22
CA PRO A 284 -1.25 -9.57 20.33
C PRO A 284 -2.19 -9.44 21.53
N GLY A 285 -1.90 -10.21 22.57
CA GLY A 285 -2.52 -10.10 23.89
C GLY A 285 -1.45 -9.81 24.94
N THR A 286 -1.57 -8.64 25.57
CA THR A 286 -1.16 -8.36 26.95
C THR A 286 0.35 -8.45 27.26
N PHE A 287 1.01 -7.28 27.29
CA PHE A 287 2.21 -7.09 28.10
C PHE A 287 1.85 -7.29 29.58
N ALA A 288 2.16 -8.46 30.12
CA ALA A 288 2.21 -8.69 31.56
C ALA A 288 3.67 -8.51 32.02
N ALA A 289 3.88 -7.48 32.84
CA ALA A 289 5.10 -7.25 33.58
C ALA A 289 5.40 -8.46 34.50
N GLY A 290 6.65 -8.90 34.51
CA GLY A 290 7.20 -9.87 35.46
C GLY A 290 8.34 -9.24 36.26
N PRO A 291 8.44 -9.46 37.59
CA PRO A 291 9.25 -8.64 38.49
C PRO A 291 10.67 -9.20 38.73
N GLY A 292 11.59 -8.29 39.00
CA GLY A 292 12.57 -8.38 40.09
C GLY A 292 13.61 -9.49 40.09
N SER A 293 14.86 -9.12 39.81
CA SER A 293 16.04 -9.69 40.48
C SER A 293 17.14 -8.62 40.56
N GLN A 294 17.38 -8.06 41.74
CA GLN A 294 18.55 -7.24 42.09
C GLN A 294 19.68 -8.15 42.68
N PRO A 295 20.80 -7.62 43.23
CA PRO A 295 21.90 -6.92 42.56
C PRO A 295 23.27 -7.49 42.99
N GLY A 296 24.36 -7.07 42.34
CA GLY A 296 25.69 -7.18 42.96
C GLY A 296 26.86 -7.10 42.00
N ALA A 297 27.53 -5.94 41.99
CA ALA A 297 28.96 -5.77 42.25
C ALA A 297 29.49 -4.52 41.53
N GLN A 298 30.03 -3.61 42.33
CA GLN A 298 30.59 -2.33 41.94
C GLN A 298 31.90 -2.53 41.19
N GLY A 299 32.14 -1.69 40.17
CA GLY A 299 33.37 -1.60 39.41
C GLY A 299 33.39 -0.32 38.58
N GLU A 300 33.82 0.76 39.23
CA GLU A 300 34.57 1.93 38.73
C GLU A 300 34.26 2.53 37.34
N GLY A 301 33.94 3.83 37.37
CA GLY A 301 33.56 4.62 36.21
C GLY A 301 34.70 4.83 35.21
N MET A 302 34.35 4.64 33.94
CA MET A 302 35.06 5.20 32.79
C MET A 302 34.01 5.91 31.93
N GLU A 303 34.01 7.23 32.00
CA GLU A 303 33.20 8.12 31.18
C GLU A 303 33.69 8.01 29.72
N THR A 304 33.10 7.09 28.95
CA THR A 304 33.33 6.98 27.51
C THR A 304 32.19 7.66 26.79
N THR A 305 32.44 8.89 26.36
CA THR A 305 31.62 9.58 25.37
C THR A 305 31.59 8.71 24.11
N ASN A 306 30.44 8.08 23.86
CA ASN A 306 30.18 7.23 22.71
C ASN A 306 30.06 8.13 21.45
N LYS A 307 31.19 8.65 20.97
CA LYS A 307 31.27 9.26 19.63
C LYS A 307 31.50 8.13 18.63
N LEU A 308 30.51 7.88 17.78
CA LEU A 308 30.70 7.04 16.60
C LEU A 308 31.92 7.54 15.79
N PRO A 309 32.73 6.64 15.22
CA PRO A 309 33.84 7.03 14.37
C PRO A 309 33.32 7.78 13.14
N ALA A 310 34.02 8.84 12.75
CA ALA A 310 33.67 9.65 11.58
C ALA A 310 33.71 8.81 10.30
N LEU A 311 32.68 8.93 9.46
CA LEU A 311 32.59 8.26 8.17
C LEU A 311 33.67 8.79 7.20
N PRO A 312 34.17 7.97 6.26
CA PRO A 312 35.13 8.40 5.24
C PRO A 312 34.59 9.54 4.35
N GLU A 313 35.49 10.40 3.86
CA GLU A 313 35.13 11.52 2.97
C GLU A 313 34.36 11.04 1.73
N GLY A 314 33.18 11.65 1.48
CA GLY A 314 32.32 11.36 0.34
C GLY A 314 31.07 10.52 0.64
N VAL A 315 30.92 9.98 1.86
CA VAL A 315 29.69 9.31 2.30
C VAL A 315 28.76 10.33 2.95
N LEU A 316 27.64 10.63 2.29
CA LEU A 316 26.58 11.44 2.90
C LEU A 316 25.91 10.61 4.02
N ASP A 317 25.99 11.13 5.24
CA ASP A 317 25.34 10.55 6.41
C ASP A 317 23.81 10.68 6.29
N HIS A 318 23.15 9.59 5.91
CA HIS A 318 21.69 9.52 5.85
C HIS A 318 21.07 9.04 7.17
N THR A 319 21.85 8.85 8.24
CA THR A 319 21.37 8.30 9.51
C THR A 319 20.35 9.24 10.17
N GLU A 320 20.57 10.56 10.11
CA GLU A 320 19.59 11.54 10.61
C GLU A 320 18.30 11.56 9.78
N PHE A 321 18.40 11.41 8.45
CA PHE A 321 17.24 11.38 7.57
C PHE A 321 16.40 10.11 7.81
N GLN A 322 17.05 8.96 7.95
CA GLN A 322 16.37 7.70 8.22
C GLN A 322 15.74 7.67 9.61
N GLN A 323 16.41 8.19 10.65
CA GLN A 323 15.81 8.29 11.98
C GLN A 323 14.57 9.19 12.00
N ARG A 324 14.62 10.33 11.29
CA ARG A 324 13.46 11.22 11.15
C ARG A 324 12.33 10.57 10.36
N PHE A 325 12.64 9.86 9.27
CA PHE A 325 11.65 9.14 8.48
C PHE A 325 10.97 8.02 9.28
N TRP A 326 11.74 7.26 10.06
CA TRP A 326 11.22 6.20 10.93
C TRP A 326 10.40 6.75 12.10
N ALA A 327 10.80 7.89 12.66
CA ALA A 327 10.00 8.58 13.67
C ALA A 327 8.65 9.05 13.10
N VAL A 328 8.66 9.64 11.91
CA VAL A 328 7.44 10.06 11.19
C VAL A 328 6.56 8.85 10.85
N GLN A 329 7.15 7.75 10.38
CA GLN A 329 6.43 6.53 10.07
C GLN A 329 5.80 5.89 11.33
N ARG A 330 6.53 5.82 12.46
CA ARG A 330 5.98 5.33 13.73
C ARG A 330 4.86 6.24 14.24
N LEU A 331 5.03 7.56 14.19
CA LEU A 331 3.97 8.50 14.53
C LEU A 331 2.74 8.30 13.63
N SER A 332 2.95 8.08 12.33
CA SER A 332 1.87 7.84 11.37
C SER A 332 1.10 6.56 11.68
N TRP A 333 1.78 5.46 12.01
CA TRP A 333 1.14 4.21 12.41
C TRP A 333 0.42 4.32 13.75
N ILE A 334 0.99 5.03 14.73
CA ILE A 334 0.32 5.31 16.01
C ILE A 334 -0.96 6.12 15.76
N MET A 335 -0.87 7.18 14.96
CA MET A 335 -2.01 8.01 14.57
C MET A 335 -3.08 7.22 13.81
N PHE A 336 -2.69 6.39 12.86
CA PHE A 336 -3.61 5.55 12.09
C PHE A 336 -4.30 4.51 12.97
N THR A 337 -3.55 3.89 13.89
CA THR A 337 -4.10 2.92 14.85
C THR A 337 -5.08 3.58 15.81
N LEU A 338 -4.73 4.78 16.30
CA LEU A 338 -5.62 5.58 17.14
C LEU A 338 -6.90 5.97 16.38
N LEU A 339 -6.78 6.36 15.11
CA LEU A 339 -7.91 6.68 14.24
C LEU A 339 -8.81 5.46 13.99
N LEU A 340 -8.23 4.29 13.75
CA LEU A 340 -8.99 3.06 13.60
C LEU A 340 -9.68 2.66 14.91
N ALA A 341 -9.01 2.80 16.05
CA ALA A 341 -9.59 2.55 17.36
C ALA A 341 -10.74 3.50 17.68
N THR A 342 -10.61 4.80 17.37
CA THR A 342 -11.72 5.76 17.55
C THR A 342 -12.88 5.49 16.60
N CYS A 343 -12.62 5.06 15.37
CA CYS A 343 -13.66 4.59 14.45
C CYS A 343 -14.37 3.33 14.97
N LEU A 344 -13.63 2.33 15.46
CA LEU A 344 -14.17 1.07 16.00
C LEU A 344 -14.97 1.27 17.28
N LEU A 345 -14.54 2.19 18.15
CA LEU A 345 -15.27 2.60 19.36
C LEU A 345 -16.50 3.47 19.04
N GLY A 346 -16.78 3.74 17.76
CA GLY A 346 -17.93 4.55 17.33
C GLY A 346 -17.80 6.03 17.64
N LEU A 347 -16.63 6.49 18.08
CA LEU A 347 -16.40 7.88 18.51
C LEU A 347 -16.48 8.89 17.36
N LEU A 348 -16.15 8.43 16.14
CA LEU A 348 -16.28 9.15 14.87
C LEU A 348 -17.44 8.61 14.00
N GLY A 349 -18.19 7.63 14.52
CA GLY A 349 -19.36 7.04 13.86
C GLY A 349 -20.61 7.93 14.00
N ARG A 350 -21.70 7.52 13.35
CA ARG A 350 -23.00 8.20 13.41
C ARG A 350 -23.47 8.31 14.88
N GLY A 351 -23.57 9.53 15.41
CA GLY A 351 -23.97 9.77 16.80
C GLY A 351 -22.82 9.75 17.82
N GLY A 352 -21.56 9.60 17.37
CA GLY A 352 -20.39 9.66 18.24
C GLY A 352 -20.12 11.07 18.78
N PRO A 353 -19.49 11.20 19.96
CA PRO A 353 -19.26 12.49 20.62
C PRO A 353 -18.37 13.46 19.83
N PHE A 354 -17.55 12.97 18.89
CA PHE A 354 -16.74 13.84 18.01
C PHE A 354 -17.37 14.08 16.64
N SER A 355 -18.51 13.44 16.35
CA SER A 355 -19.27 13.63 15.11
C SER A 355 -20.34 14.70 15.21
N ARG A 356 -20.66 15.14 16.44
CA ARG A 356 -21.72 16.10 16.74
C ARG A 356 -21.17 17.28 17.51
N GLN A 357 -21.81 18.41 17.32
CA GLN A 357 -21.51 19.63 18.05
C GLN A 357 -22.83 20.24 18.50
N THR A 358 -22.86 20.69 19.75
CA THR A 358 -24.01 21.39 20.30
C THR A 358 -23.68 22.87 20.45
N LEU A 359 -24.46 23.72 19.80
CA LEU A 359 -24.43 25.17 19.98
C LEU A 359 -25.40 25.55 21.07
N MET A 360 -24.91 26.28 22.06
CA MET A 360 -25.74 26.91 23.09
C MET A 360 -26.08 28.32 22.62
N LEU A 361 -27.37 28.65 22.58
CA LEU A 361 -27.89 29.98 22.29
C LEU A 361 -28.78 30.44 23.47
N SER A 362 -29.16 31.71 23.52
CA SER A 362 -29.98 32.26 24.61
C SER A 362 -31.27 31.48 24.87
N ASP A 363 -31.92 31.02 23.80
CA ASP A 363 -33.27 30.44 23.84
C ASP A 363 -33.26 28.89 23.81
N GLY A 364 -32.07 28.29 23.94
CA GLY A 364 -31.90 26.84 23.97
C GLY A 364 -30.60 26.35 23.35
N SER A 365 -30.67 25.19 22.69
CA SER A 365 -29.50 24.59 22.05
C SER A 365 -29.85 23.94 20.73
N VAL A 366 -28.88 23.92 19.82
CA VAL A 366 -28.97 23.22 18.54
C VAL A 366 -27.85 22.21 18.48
N ASP A 367 -28.20 20.94 18.39
CA ASP A 367 -27.28 19.83 18.22
C ASP A 367 -27.31 19.36 16.75
N PHE A 368 -26.15 19.39 16.11
CA PHE A 368 -26.02 19.15 14.67
C PHE A 368 -24.78 18.30 14.38
N PRO A 369 -24.76 17.60 13.23
CA PRO A 369 -23.59 16.84 12.83
C PRO A 369 -22.45 17.78 12.41
N PHE A 370 -21.28 17.59 12.99
CA PHE A 370 -20.01 18.18 12.57
C PHE A 370 -19.37 17.36 11.44
N ILE A 371 -19.54 16.04 11.48
CA ILE A 371 -19.09 15.10 10.46
C ILE A 371 -20.27 14.23 10.03
N SER A 372 -20.51 14.14 8.73
CA SER A 372 -21.54 13.28 8.15
C SER A 372 -21.00 12.45 6.99
N ARG A 373 -21.75 11.43 6.57
CA ARG A 373 -21.45 10.60 5.40
C ARG A 373 -22.37 10.96 4.24
N TRP A 374 -21.86 10.94 3.02
CA TRP A 374 -22.66 11.17 1.84
C TRP A 374 -23.71 10.06 1.67
N ASN A 375 -24.92 10.47 1.28
CA ASN A 375 -26.08 9.61 1.10
C ASN A 375 -26.49 8.79 2.34
N ALA A 376 -26.19 9.30 3.54
CA ALA A 376 -26.65 8.73 4.81
C ALA A 376 -27.72 9.63 5.44
N PRO A 377 -28.71 9.05 6.14
CA PRO A 377 -29.64 9.85 6.92
C PRO A 377 -28.88 10.54 8.06
N GLU A 378 -29.37 11.65 8.59
CA GLU A 378 -28.80 12.36 9.75
C GLU A 378 -29.91 13.03 10.54
N ASP A 379 -29.67 13.33 11.81
CA ASP A 379 -30.63 14.06 12.64
C ASP A 379 -29.99 15.34 13.19
N MET A 380 -30.75 16.44 13.16
CA MET A 380 -30.44 17.69 13.84
C MET A 380 -31.51 17.95 14.89
N THR A 381 -31.08 18.22 16.12
CA THR A 381 -31.98 18.37 17.26
C THR A 381 -31.93 19.79 17.77
N VAL A 382 -33.09 20.44 17.84
CA VAL A 382 -33.25 21.79 18.38
C VAL A 382 -33.99 21.68 19.70
N ASN A 383 -33.33 22.03 20.80
CA ASN A 383 -33.95 22.07 22.11
C ASN A 383 -34.26 23.52 22.46
N PHE A 384 -35.53 23.86 22.60
CA PHE A 384 -35.95 25.17 23.09
C PHE A 384 -36.14 25.14 24.60
N LEU A 385 -35.85 26.26 25.26
CA LEU A 385 -36.31 26.50 26.62
C LEU A 385 -37.85 26.68 26.66
N ALA A 386 -38.43 26.57 27.85
CA ALA A 386 -39.85 26.83 28.06
C ALA A 386 -40.17 28.29 27.71
N SER A 387 -41.21 28.51 26.91
CA SER A 387 -41.60 29.85 26.45
C SER A 387 -43.12 29.96 26.34
N SER A 388 -43.65 31.12 26.74
CA SER A 388 -45.06 31.50 26.55
C SER A 388 -45.34 32.04 25.14
N GLU A 389 -44.31 32.24 24.32
CA GLU A 389 -44.42 32.73 22.95
C GLU A 389 -44.05 31.65 21.93
N ASP A 390 -44.50 31.83 20.69
CA ASP A 390 -44.13 30.95 19.58
C ASP A 390 -42.61 30.96 19.38
N ARG A 391 -42.05 29.78 19.13
CA ARG A 391 -40.61 29.56 19.08
C ARG A 391 -40.15 29.47 17.65
N VAL A 392 -39.06 30.16 17.33
CA VAL A 392 -38.58 30.26 15.95
C VAL A 392 -37.17 29.72 15.85
N PHE A 393 -37.00 28.70 15.01
CA PHE A 393 -35.70 28.22 14.56
C PHE A 393 -35.45 28.70 13.14
N THR A 394 -34.30 29.34 12.90
CA THR A 394 -33.91 29.77 11.54
C THR A 394 -32.65 29.05 11.08
N ILE A 395 -32.58 28.74 9.79
CA ILE A 395 -31.40 28.15 9.16
C ILE A 395 -31.19 28.74 7.77
N ASP A 396 -29.93 28.95 7.40
CA ASP A 396 -29.56 29.43 6.07
C ASP A 396 -30.12 28.52 4.95
N ALA A 397 -30.71 29.09 3.90
CA ALA A 397 -31.27 28.33 2.80
C ALA A 397 -30.20 27.50 2.06
N ALA A 398 -28.94 27.96 2.08
CA ALA A 398 -27.81 27.19 1.53
C ALA A 398 -27.61 25.84 2.24
N PHE A 399 -28.04 25.70 3.50
CA PHE A 399 -28.02 24.43 4.21
C PHE A 399 -28.85 23.37 3.49
N LEU A 400 -29.99 23.75 2.91
CA LEU A 400 -30.87 22.81 2.19
C LEU A 400 -30.28 22.25 0.90
N GLN A 401 -29.23 22.89 0.36
CA GLN A 401 -28.48 22.36 -0.79
C GLN A 401 -27.61 21.16 -0.39
N SER A 402 -27.24 21.08 0.90
CA SER A 402 -26.35 20.05 1.45
C SER A 402 -27.12 19.00 2.24
N PHE A 403 -28.22 19.39 2.88
CA PHE A 403 -29.09 18.53 3.67
C PHE A 403 -30.55 18.70 3.24
N SER A 404 -31.18 17.64 2.77
CA SER A 404 -32.61 17.64 2.51
C SER A 404 -33.36 17.29 3.79
N VAL A 405 -34.31 18.14 4.22
CA VAL A 405 -35.19 17.85 5.37
C VAL A 405 -36.26 16.86 4.93
N GLN A 406 -36.19 15.64 5.47
CA GLN A 406 -37.12 14.54 5.21
C GLN A 406 -38.32 14.55 6.15
N GLY A 407 -38.18 15.16 7.34
CA GLY A 407 -39.26 15.27 8.32
C GLY A 407 -38.86 16.11 9.52
N ILE A 408 -39.86 16.63 10.24
CA ILE A 408 -39.70 17.43 11.46
C ILE A 408 -40.68 16.88 12.49
N ASP A 409 -40.19 16.60 13.69
CA ASP A 409 -40.97 16.02 14.78
C ASP A 409 -40.70 16.73 16.11
N PRO A 410 -41.71 17.32 16.78
CA PRO A 410 -43.09 17.51 16.32
C PRO A 410 -43.18 18.47 15.12
N PRO A 411 -44.28 18.43 14.34
CA PRO A 411 -44.44 19.26 13.15
C PRO A 411 -44.52 20.75 13.49
N GLN A 412 -43.98 21.58 12.60
CA GLN A 412 -44.02 23.03 12.73
C GLN A 412 -45.43 23.60 12.47
N LYS A 413 -45.75 24.70 13.15
CA LYS A 413 -46.97 25.50 12.96
C LYS A 413 -46.93 26.27 11.64
N ALA A 414 -45.77 26.82 11.29
CA ALA A 414 -45.58 27.59 10.06
C ALA A 414 -44.12 27.56 9.59
N THR A 415 -43.90 27.89 8.32
CA THR A 415 -42.57 28.09 7.72
C THR A 415 -42.56 29.39 6.93
N PHE A 416 -41.49 30.17 7.04
CA PHE A 416 -41.29 31.40 6.27
C PHE A 416 -39.86 31.48 5.72
N ALA A 417 -39.63 32.32 4.72
CA ALA A 417 -38.30 32.61 4.19
C ALA A 417 -38.05 34.12 4.23
N ARG A 418 -36.94 34.55 4.84
CA ARG A 418 -36.57 35.95 4.97
C ARG A 418 -35.05 36.09 4.99
N GLU A 419 -34.51 37.05 4.23
CA GLU A 419 -33.08 37.39 4.23
C GLU A 419 -32.16 36.18 3.98
N GLY A 420 -32.56 35.28 3.08
CA GLY A 420 -31.80 34.08 2.73
C GLY A 420 -31.89 32.93 3.75
N ARG A 421 -32.65 33.08 4.84
CA ARG A 421 -32.89 32.02 5.84
C ARG A 421 -34.32 31.50 5.78
N ILE A 422 -34.48 30.26 6.20
CA ILE A 422 -35.76 29.57 6.35
C ILE A 422 -36.06 29.48 7.85
N GLY A 423 -37.20 30.02 8.25
CA GLY A 423 -37.69 29.98 9.63
C GLY A 423 -38.78 28.93 9.81
N TYR A 424 -38.65 28.12 10.85
CA TYR A 424 -39.63 27.14 11.30
C TYR A 424 -40.22 27.60 12.63
N VAL A 425 -41.54 27.73 12.68
CA VAL A 425 -42.27 28.23 13.84
C VAL A 425 -42.92 27.07 14.57
N PHE A 426 -42.68 26.96 15.88
CA PHE A 426 -43.25 25.95 16.76
C PHE A 426 -44.13 26.62 17.80
N PRO A 427 -45.25 25.98 18.22
CA PRO A 427 -46.15 26.57 19.18
C PRO A 427 -45.44 26.81 20.54
N ALA A 428 -45.91 27.81 21.27
CA ALA A 428 -45.52 28.04 22.66
C ALA A 428 -45.73 26.78 23.52
N ASP A 429 -44.81 26.50 24.43
CA ASP A 429 -44.92 25.44 25.41
C ASP A 429 -44.34 25.93 26.75
N PRO A 430 -45.21 26.39 27.67
CA PRO A 430 -44.78 26.86 28.98
C PRO A 430 -44.55 25.70 29.97
N ALA A 431 -44.92 24.46 29.61
CA ALA A 431 -44.84 23.32 30.54
C ALA A 431 -43.42 22.78 30.70
N GLY A 432 -42.51 23.03 29.75
CA GLY A 432 -41.13 22.59 29.83
C GLY A 432 -40.33 22.84 28.55
N PRO A 433 -39.05 22.44 28.53
CA PRO A 433 -38.23 22.49 27.32
C PRO A 433 -38.80 21.54 26.27
N THR A 434 -38.82 21.96 25.01
CA THR A 434 -39.30 21.13 23.90
C THR A 434 -38.13 20.79 22.99
N GLN A 435 -38.06 19.52 22.63
CA GLN A 435 -37.10 19.00 21.66
C GLN A 435 -37.79 18.85 20.30
N ILE A 436 -37.17 19.42 19.26
CA ILE A 436 -37.57 19.25 17.86
C ILE A 436 -36.47 18.48 17.14
N VAL A 437 -36.83 17.41 16.43
CA VAL A 437 -35.91 16.60 15.64
C VAL A 437 -36.18 16.84 14.15
N PHE A 438 -35.17 17.36 13.46
CA PHE A 438 -35.13 17.45 12.00
C PHE A 438 -34.43 16.21 11.46
N ARG A 439 -35.15 15.40 10.70
CA ARG A 439 -34.59 14.26 9.96
C ARG A 439 -34.06 14.75 8.63
N LEU A 440 -32.78 14.53 8.39
CA LEU A 440 -32.01 15.06 7.27
C LEU A 440 -31.47 13.92 6.39
N GLN A 441 -31.26 14.21 5.10
CA GLN A 441 -30.53 13.35 4.18
C GLN A 441 -29.42 14.16 3.51
N THR A 442 -28.17 13.70 3.60
CA THR A 442 -27.03 14.37 2.98
C THR A 442 -27.08 14.27 1.45
N GLN A 443 -26.78 15.37 0.76
CA GLN A 443 -26.91 15.47 -0.70
C GLN A 443 -25.58 15.63 -1.43
N GLN A 444 -24.66 16.44 -0.91
CA GLN A 444 -23.38 16.75 -1.58
C GLN A 444 -22.19 16.62 -0.63
N PRO A 445 -21.08 16.00 -1.06
CA PRO A 445 -19.87 15.92 -0.24
C PRO A 445 -19.11 17.25 -0.13
N GLY A 446 -18.25 17.33 0.89
CA GLY A 446 -17.33 18.43 1.16
C GLY A 446 -17.66 19.27 2.40
N ALA A 447 -16.82 20.28 2.65
CA ALA A 447 -17.02 21.24 3.75
C ALA A 447 -18.15 22.22 3.42
N ARG A 448 -19.05 22.44 4.37
CA ARG A 448 -20.19 23.35 4.24
C ARG A 448 -20.33 24.19 5.50
N ARG A 449 -20.62 25.48 5.31
CA ARG A 449 -20.94 26.39 6.40
C ARG A 449 -22.42 26.69 6.37
N ALA A 450 -23.03 26.72 7.54
CA ALA A 450 -24.42 27.11 7.71
C ALA A 450 -24.56 27.99 8.94
N THR A 451 -25.44 28.98 8.84
CA THR A 451 -25.85 29.81 9.97
C THR A 451 -27.18 29.30 10.48
N VAL A 452 -27.23 28.99 11.78
CA VAL A 452 -28.43 28.60 12.51
C VAL A 452 -28.79 29.68 13.53
N GLY A 453 -30.06 29.85 13.82
CA GLY A 453 -30.54 30.83 14.78
C GLY A 453 -31.70 30.33 15.60
N LEU A 454 -31.74 30.79 16.85
CA LEU A 454 -32.84 30.62 17.79
C LEU A 454 -33.27 32.01 18.24
N GLY A 455 -34.51 32.39 17.97
CA GLY A 455 -34.98 33.76 18.21
C GLY A 455 -34.19 34.78 17.37
N GLU A 456 -33.60 35.78 18.03
CA GLU A 456 -32.76 36.81 17.40
C GLU A 456 -31.27 36.44 17.36
N GLU A 457 -30.81 35.45 18.13
CA GLU A 457 -29.41 35.03 18.14
C GLU A 457 -29.10 34.08 16.98
N VAL A 458 -27.98 34.33 16.29
CA VAL A 458 -27.48 33.49 15.21
C VAL A 458 -26.03 33.06 15.42
N ARG A 459 -25.72 31.83 15.02
CA ARG A 459 -24.38 31.24 15.08
C ARG A 459 -24.05 30.52 13.78
N THR A 460 -22.80 30.64 13.35
CA THR A 460 -22.31 29.94 12.15
C THR A 460 -21.48 28.73 12.55
N GLN A 461 -21.71 27.63 11.86
CA GLN A 461 -21.01 26.37 12.08
C GLN A 461 -20.60 25.74 10.75
N SER A 462 -19.63 24.82 10.81
CA SER A 462 -19.14 24.10 9.64
C SER A 462 -19.35 22.59 9.81
N THR A 463 -19.93 21.96 8.81
CA THR A 463 -20.08 20.50 8.72
C THR A 463 -19.25 19.98 7.56
N PHE A 464 -18.58 18.84 7.75
CA PHE A 464 -17.88 18.14 6.67
C PHE A 464 -18.61 16.85 6.30
N ILE A 465 -19.03 16.74 5.04
CA ILE A 465 -19.69 15.55 4.51
C ILE A 465 -18.64 14.72 3.76
N PHE A 466 -18.28 13.55 4.31
CA PHE A 466 -17.37 12.61 3.67
C PHE A 466 -18.03 11.98 2.43
N PRO A 467 -17.30 11.88 1.29
CA PRO A 467 -17.79 11.21 0.09
C PRO A 467 -18.03 9.71 0.29
#